data_AF-A0A963UAY7-F1
#
_entry.id   AF-A0A963UAY7-F1
#
_cell.length_a   1.000
_cell.length_b   1.000
_cell.length_c   1.000
_cell.angle_alpha   90.00
_cell.angle_beta   90.00
_cell.angle_gamma   90.00
#
_symmetry.space_group_name_H-M   'P 1'
#
loop_
_entity.id
_entity.type
_entity.pdbx_description
1 polymer ?
#
loop_
_entity_poly.entity_id
_entity_poly.type
_entity_poly.pdbx_seq_one_letter_code
_entity_poly.pdbx_strand_id
1 'polypeptide(L)' 'MFVATLLANPARADLDRTAVESLRDAWGGGVAQWLSPGIAAEFMVNSIPENRWDVWAGLQGIGVDLVVQP' A
#
# COMPACT_ATOMS: atom_id res chain seq x y z
N MET A 1 9.76 -13.22 1.09
CA MET A 1 8.39 -12.90 0.68
C MET A 1 7.87 -11.92 1.72
N PHE A 2 7.18 -10.86 1.31
CA PHE A 2 6.72 -9.81 2.20
C PHE A 2 5.30 -9.40 1.81
N VAL A 3 4.57 -8.82 2.76
CA VAL A 3 3.26 -8.20 2.56
C VAL A 3 3.42 -6.69 2.67
N ALA A 4 2.97 -5.96 1.64
CA ALA A 4 2.85 -4.51 1.69
C ALA A 4 1.39 -4.16 1.98
N THR A 5 1.13 -3.42 3.06
CA THR A 5 -0.21 -3.01 3.50
C THR A 5 -0.31 -1.49 3.45
N LEU A 6 -1.30 -0.98 2.73
CA LEU A 6 -1.67 0.43 2.70
C LEU A 6 -2.83 0.67 3.68
N LEU A 7 -2.73 1.75 4.46
CA LEU A 7 -3.69 2.10 5.49
C LEU A 7 -4.12 3.55 5.35
N ALA A 8 -5.40 3.81 5.18
CA ALA A 8 -6.00 5.14 5.28
C ALA A 8 -6.66 5.34 6.65
N ASN A 9 -6.90 6.60 7.02
CA ASN A 9 -7.66 6.91 8.22
C ASN A 9 -9.09 6.34 8.10
N PRO A 10 -9.54 5.47 9.04
CA PRO A 10 -10.87 4.86 9.00
C PRO A 10 -12.02 5.88 8.97
N ALA A 11 -11.83 7.08 9.52
CA ALA A 11 -12.85 8.14 9.50
C ALA A 11 -13.02 8.78 8.11
N ARG A 12 -11.97 8.73 7.26
CA ARG A 12 -12.03 9.22 5.87
C ARG A 12 -12.42 8.11 4.90
N ALA A 13 -11.91 6.90 5.12
CA ALA A 13 -12.14 5.72 4.28
C ALA A 13 -11.97 6.01 2.77
N ASP A 14 -10.93 6.77 2.43
CA ASP A 14 -10.63 7.28 1.10
C ASP A 14 -9.36 6.69 0.48
N LEU A 15 -8.97 5.48 0.89
CA LEU A 15 -7.95 4.71 0.19
C LEU A 15 -8.42 4.40 -1.23
N ASP A 16 -7.81 5.10 -2.18
CA ASP A 16 -8.15 4.99 -3.59
C ASP A 16 -7.63 3.69 -4.22
N ARG A 17 -8.45 3.08 -5.08
CA ARG A 17 -8.08 1.84 -5.78
C ARG A 17 -6.90 2.05 -6.71
N THR A 18 -6.87 3.17 -7.45
CA THR A 18 -5.80 3.45 -8.39
C THR A 18 -4.47 3.64 -7.66
N ALA A 19 -4.46 4.22 -6.45
CA ALA A 19 -3.25 4.29 -5.63
C ALA A 19 -2.70 2.89 -5.25
N VAL A 20 -3.56 1.97 -4.81
CA VAL A 20 -3.17 0.59 -4.47
C VAL A 20 -2.64 -0.15 -5.70
N GLU A 21 -3.35 -0.08 -6.82
CA GLU A 21 -2.97 -0.75 -8.07
C GLU A 21 -1.68 -0.18 -8.65
N SER A 22 -1.52 1.15 -8.65
CA SER A 22 -0.30 1.80 -9.14
C SER A 22 0.92 1.40 -8.32
N LEU A 23 0.80 1.34 -7.00
CA LEU A 23 1.91 0.92 -6.14
C LEU A 23 2.23 -0.55 -6.32
N ARG A 24 1.20 -1.41 -6.36
CA ARG A 24 1.35 -2.84 -6.65
C ARG A 24 2.10 -3.05 -7.95
N ASP A 25 1.67 -2.40 -9.03
CA ASP A 25 2.27 -2.59 -10.35
C ASP A 25 3.72 -2.08 -10.38
N ALA A 26 4.01 -0.95 -9.73
CA ALA A 26 5.36 -0.41 -9.59
C ALA A 26 6.30 -1.33 -8.80
N TRP A 27 5.76 -2.06 -7.81
CA TRP A 27 6.54 -2.97 -6.96
C TRP A 27 6.55 -4.42 -7.46
N GLY A 28 5.93 -4.70 -8.61
CA GLY A 28 5.76 -6.06 -9.13
C GLY A 28 4.98 -6.95 -8.17
N GLY A 29 4.02 -6.36 -7.46
CA GLY A 29 3.21 -7.01 -6.45
C GLY A 29 2.20 -8.00 -7.03
N GLY A 30 1.84 -9.00 -6.24
CA GLY A 30 0.77 -9.95 -6.55
C GLY A 30 -0.62 -9.33 -6.44
N VAL A 31 -1.66 -10.16 -6.53
CA VAL A 31 -3.07 -9.70 -6.44
C VAL A 31 -3.30 -8.89 -5.15
N ALA A 32 -3.90 -7.70 -5.29
CA ALA A 32 -4.27 -6.88 -4.16
C ALA A 32 -5.54 -7.41 -3.49
N GLN A 33 -5.50 -7.54 -2.17
CA GLN A 33 -6.61 -7.92 -1.31
C GLN A 33 -7.06 -6.71 -0.50
N TRP A 34 -8.36 -6.41 -0.55
CA TRP A 34 -8.96 -5.42 0.33
C TRP A 34 -9.29 -6.06 1.67
N LEU A 35 -8.67 -5.57 2.73
CA LEU A 35 -8.99 -5.98 4.12
C LEU A 35 -10.20 -5.20 4.63
N SER A 36 -10.32 -3.95 4.21
CA SER A 36 -11.46 -3.09 4.49
C SER A 36 -11.59 -2.07 3.34
N PRO A 37 -12.71 -2.06 2.59
CA PRO A 37 -12.88 -1.17 1.45
C PRO A 37 -12.67 0.31 1.82
N GLY A 38 -11.81 1.00 1.08
CA GLY A 38 -11.46 2.40 1.34
C GLY A 38 -10.58 2.64 2.57
N ILE A 39 -10.22 1.62 3.34
CA ILE A 39 -9.42 1.78 4.56
C ILE A 39 -8.11 1.03 4.47
N ALA A 40 -8.13 -0.23 4.06
CA ALA A 40 -6.96 -1.08 4.08
C ALA A 40 -6.93 -2.06 2.91
N ALA A 41 -5.78 -2.13 2.25
CA ALA A 41 -5.49 -3.09 1.20
C ALA A 41 -4.05 -3.58 1.30
N GLU A 42 -3.82 -4.82 0.89
CA GLU A 42 -2.49 -5.42 0.91
C GLU A 42 -2.19 -6.23 -0.34
N PHE A 43 -0.90 -6.41 -0.64
CA PHE A 43 -0.45 -7.30 -1.70
C PHE A 43 0.93 -7.89 -1.39
N MET A 44 1.20 -9.03 -1.99
CA MET A 44 2.46 -9.76 -1.83
C MET A 44 3.57 -9.12 -2.67
N VAL A 45 4.78 -9.02 -2.13
CA VAL A 45 6.00 -8.65 -2.87
C VAL A 45 7.13 -9.64 -2.58
N ASN A 46 7.99 -9.89 -3.56
CA ASN A 46 9.07 -10.88 -3.45
C ASN A 46 10.25 -10.37 -2.60
N SER A 47 10.54 -9.08 -2.69
CA SER A 47 11.57 -8.37 -1.94
C SER A 47 11.06 -7.00 -1.51
N ILE A 48 11.68 -6.42 -0.48
CA ILE A 48 11.41 -5.05 -0.07
C ILE A 48 12.07 -4.10 -1.08
N PRO A 49 11.32 -3.22 -1.76
CA PRO A 49 11.91 -2.28 -2.72
C PRO A 49 12.84 -1.26 -2.04
N GLU A 50 13.90 -0.86 -2.76
CA GLU A 50 14.89 0.12 -2.25
C GLU A 50 14.25 1.50 -2.02
N ASN A 51 13.31 1.90 -2.89
CA ASN A 51 12.60 3.17 -2.84
C ASN A 51 11.44 3.20 -1.83
N ARG A 52 11.32 2.22 -0.92
CA ARG A 52 10.17 2.12 0.00
C ARG A 52 9.95 3.39 0.82
N TRP A 53 11.02 4.06 1.24
CA TRP A 53 10.93 5.21 2.12
C TRP A 53 10.50 6.46 1.37
N ASP A 54 10.95 6.60 0.11
CA ASP A 54 10.49 7.68 -0.76
C ASP A 54 9.01 7.54 -1.09
N VAL A 55 8.57 6.31 -1.39
CA VAL A 55 7.15 5.98 -1.60
C VAL A 55 6.34 6.24 -0.34
N TRP A 56 6.79 5.74 0.81
CA TRP A 56 6.12 5.95 2.10
C TRP A 56 5.94 7.45 2.37
N ALA A 57 6.99 8.25 2.20
CA ALA A 57 6.94 9.70 2.40
C ALA A 57 5.94 10.39 1.45
N GLY A 58 5.86 9.95 0.19
CA GLY A 58 4.85 10.43 -0.76
C GLY A 58 3.42 10.11 -0.33
N LEU A 59 3.19 8.89 0.18
CA LEU A 59 1.87 8.47 0.69
C LEU A 59 1.44 9.23 1.95
N GLN A 60 2.39 9.63 2.81
CA GLN A 60 2.07 10.47 3.97
C GLN A 60 1.41 11.79 3.57
N GLY A 61 1.78 12.36 2.41
CA GLY A 61 1.20 13.61 1.90
C GLY A 61 -0.30 13.54 1.62
N ILE A 62 -0.84 12.34 1.41
CA ILE A 62 -2.28 12.09 1.22
C ILE A 62 -2.95 11.44 2.44
N GLY A 63 -2.18 11.19 3.51
CA GLY A 63 -2.65 10.56 4.74
C GLY A 63 -2.83 9.04 4.61
N VAL A 64 -2.04 8.41 3.73
CA VAL A 64 -1.96 6.95 3.60
C VAL A 64 -0.65 6.48 4.20
N ASP A 65 -0.72 5.48 5.08
CA ASP A 65 0.44 4.80 5.63
C ASP A 65 0.79 3.53 4.83
N LEU A 66 2.05 3.12 4.88
CA LEU A 66 2.57 1.96 4.18
C LEU A 66 3.46 1.13 5.12
N VAL A 67 3.06 -0.12 5.35
CA VAL A 67 3.77 -1.07 6.20
C VAL A 67 4.22 -2.25 5.35
N VAL A 68 5.45 -2.73 5.57
CA VAL A 68 5.99 -3.91 4.89
C VAL A 68 6.43 -4.94 5.93
N GLN A 69 5.86 -6.15 5.88
CA GLN A 69 6.05 -7.22 6.86
C GLN A 69 6.58 -8.50 6.20
N PRO A 70 7.45 -9.30 6.85
CA PRO A 70 7.90 -10.60 6.36
C PRO A 70 6.81 -11.68 6.39
#